data_AF-D6M5C5-F1
#
_entry.id   AF-D6M5C5-F1
#
_cell.length_a   1.000
_cell.length_b   1.000
_cell.length_c   1.000
_cell.angle_alpha   90.00
_cell.angle_beta   90.00
_cell.angle_gamma   90.00
#
_symmetry.space_group_name_H-M   'P 1'
#
loop_
_entity.id
_entity.type
_entity.pdbx_description
1 polymer ?
#
loop_
_entity_poly.entity_id
_entity_poly.type
_entity_poly.pdbx_seq_one_letter_code
_entity_poly.pdbx_strand_id
1 'polypeptide(L)'
;MPGAMPGRTTAARILLFVHAGGFALLGLALCVGGPTLVRAIVHSDGTMSPESGRDTITTVTWVTVLLGTVYLFVALWGILTASWFGRDSPRVRVSGIVWASVAIPLSLVLYIFFLIALASAVLIIVFLALNESAEWFRAPRED
;
A
#
# COMPACT_ATOMS: atom_id res chain seq x y z
N MET A 1 31.89 -8.16 10.04
CA MET A 1 31.10 -7.14 9.31
C MET A 1 29.69 -7.70 9.16
N PRO A 2 28.63 -6.94 9.44
CA PRO A 2 27.28 -7.37 9.07
C PRO A 2 27.31 -7.75 7.59
N GLY A 3 26.93 -8.99 7.26
CA GLY A 3 26.91 -9.45 5.86
C GLY A 3 26.04 -8.53 4.99
N ALA A 4 26.30 -8.49 3.69
CA ALA A 4 25.41 -7.80 2.77
C ALA A 4 24.02 -8.47 2.80
N MET A 5 22.95 -7.66 2.79
CA MET A 5 21.57 -8.18 2.74
C MET A 5 21.41 -9.07 1.49
N PRO A 6 20.82 -10.28 1.61
CA PRO A 6 20.61 -11.14 0.45
C PRO A 6 19.84 -10.43 -0.66
N GLY A 7 20.15 -10.76 -1.92
CA GLY A 7 19.57 -10.09 -3.09
C GLY A 7 18.04 -10.16 -3.12
N ARG A 8 17.46 -11.32 -2.77
CA ARG A 8 15.99 -11.49 -2.73
C ARG A 8 15.33 -10.73 -1.58
N THR A 9 15.99 -10.65 -0.42
CA THR A 9 15.54 -9.82 0.70
C THR A 9 15.57 -8.34 0.33
N THR A 10 16.61 -7.90 -0.38
CA THR A 10 16.73 -6.54 -0.92
C THR A 10 15.64 -6.26 -1.96
N ALA A 11 15.37 -7.21 -2.87
CA ALA A 11 14.28 -7.10 -3.84
C ALA A 11 12.92 -6.97 -3.15
N ALA A 12 12.64 -7.78 -2.12
CA ALA A 12 11.41 -7.66 -1.33
C ALA A 12 11.27 -6.30 -0.67
N ARG A 13 12.38 -5.74 -0.14
CA ARG A 13 12.41 -4.39 0.43
C ARG A 13 12.03 -3.32 -0.59
N ILE A 14 12.60 -3.40 -1.79
CA ILE A 14 12.33 -2.45 -2.88
C ILE A 14 10.88 -2.58 -3.34
N LEU A 15 10.38 -3.80 -3.52
CA LEU A 15 8.99 -4.04 -3.89
C LEU A 15 8.01 -3.50 -2.85
N LEU A 16 8.31 -3.63 -1.55
CA LEU A 16 7.52 -3.00 -0.50
C LEU A 16 7.46 -1.48 -0.64
N PHE A 17 8.61 -0.81 -0.87
CA PHE A 17 8.62 0.64 -1.07
C PHE A 17 7.83 1.07 -2.29
N VAL A 18 8.01 0.39 -3.43
CA VAL A 18 7.31 0.72 -4.68
C VAL A 18 5.81 0.52 -4.52
N HIS A 19 5.39 -0.62 -3.99
CA HIS A 19 3.97 -0.95 -3.85
C HIS A 19 3.30 -0.07 -2.80
N ALA A 20 3.92 0.12 -1.64
CA ALA A 20 3.41 1.02 -0.61
C ALA A 20 3.39 2.49 -1.09
N GLY A 21 4.39 2.91 -1.87
CA GLY A 21 4.37 4.21 -2.55
C GLY A 21 3.20 4.36 -3.52
N GLY A 22 2.89 3.30 -4.28
CA GLY A 22 1.69 3.26 -5.12
C GLY A 22 0.40 3.42 -4.32
N PHE A 23 0.27 2.74 -3.18
CA PHE A 23 -0.86 2.93 -2.26
C PHE A 23 -0.91 4.32 -1.65
N ALA A 24 0.23 4.96 -1.36
CA ALA A 24 0.27 6.33 -0.88
C ALA A 24 -0.27 7.31 -1.92
N LEU A 25 0.18 7.16 -3.18
CA LEU A 25 -0.28 7.99 -4.30
C LEU A 25 -1.79 7.80 -4.55
N LEU A 26 -2.26 6.56 -4.54
CA LEU A 26 -3.69 6.25 -4.68
C LEU A 26 -4.51 6.82 -3.52
N GLY A 27 -4.04 6.63 -2.28
CA GLY A 27 -4.70 7.16 -1.09
C GLY A 27 -4.83 8.67 -1.11
N LEU A 28 -3.77 9.38 -1.53
CA LEU A 28 -3.77 10.82 -1.71
C LEU A 28 -4.72 11.25 -2.84
N ALA A 29 -4.70 10.56 -3.97
CA ALA A 29 -5.60 10.81 -5.10
C ALA A 29 -7.07 10.62 -4.71
N LEU A 30 -7.39 9.65 -3.87
CA LEU A 30 -8.75 9.45 -3.35
C LEU A 30 -9.15 10.55 -2.37
N CYS A 31 -8.28 10.94 -1.43
CA CYS A 31 -8.59 11.97 -0.44
C CYS A 31 -8.79 13.36 -1.05
N VAL A 32 -8.02 13.70 -2.08
CA VAL A 32 -8.05 15.04 -2.71
C VAL A 32 -8.86 15.03 -4.01
N GLY A 33 -8.57 14.08 -4.88
CA GLY A 33 -9.18 13.96 -6.20
C GLY A 33 -10.63 13.50 -6.15
N GLY A 34 -10.99 12.57 -5.25
CA GLY A 34 -12.37 12.08 -5.10
C GLY A 34 -13.39 13.20 -4.83
N PRO A 35 -13.21 14.00 -3.75
CA PRO A 35 -14.08 15.13 -3.44
C PRO A 35 -14.09 16.21 -4.54
N THR A 36 -12.94 16.45 -5.18
CA THR A 36 -12.83 17.44 -6.26
C THR A 36 -13.62 16.99 -7.50
N LEU A 37 -13.48 15.72 -7.88
CA LEU A 37 -14.13 15.15 -9.04
C LEU A 37 -15.65 15.08 -8.88
N VAL A 38 -16.15 14.61 -7.73
CA VAL A 38 -17.61 14.55 -7.51
C VAL A 38 -18.24 15.94 -7.52
N ARG A 39 -17.56 16.95 -6.95
CA ARG A 39 -18.05 18.34 -7.02
C ARG A 39 -18.12 18.83 -8.46
N ALA A 40 -17.09 18.58 -9.27
CA ALA A 40 -17.09 18.97 -10.69
C ALA A 40 -18.23 18.29 -11.46
N ILE A 41 -18.42 16.98 -11.27
CA ILE A 41 -19.50 16.21 -11.92
C ILE A 41 -20.87 16.78 -11.54
N VAL A 42 -21.15 16.93 -10.25
CA VAL A 42 -22.46 17.43 -9.77
C VAL A 42 -22.72 18.87 -10.22
N HIS A 43 -21.71 19.75 -10.24
CA HIS A 43 -21.90 21.13 -10.74
C HIS A 43 -22.13 21.18 -12.25
N SER A 44 -21.62 20.22 -13.01
CA SER A 44 -21.86 20.13 -14.46
C SER A 44 -23.21 19.48 -14.82
N ASP A 45 -23.87 18.85 -13.84
CA ASP A 45 -25.16 18.20 -14.05
C ASP A 45 -26.32 19.17 -13.78
N GLY A 46 -26.88 19.72 -14.86
CA GLY A 46 -28.04 20.62 -14.80
C GLY A 46 -29.37 19.92 -14.48
N THR A 47 -29.39 18.59 -14.34
CA THR A 47 -30.60 17.80 -14.08
C THR A 47 -30.79 17.43 -12.61
N MET A 48 -29.74 17.55 -11.80
CA MET A 48 -29.81 17.27 -10.36
C MET A 48 -30.47 18.41 -9.59
N SER A 49 -31.28 18.05 -8.60
CA SER A 49 -31.78 19.04 -7.65
C SER A 49 -30.64 19.49 -6.72
N PRO A 50 -30.72 20.71 -6.14
CA PRO A 50 -29.71 21.19 -5.19
C PRO A 50 -29.54 20.31 -3.96
N GLU A 51 -30.61 19.64 -3.54
CA GLU A 51 -30.61 18.72 -2.39
C GLU A 51 -29.92 17.40 -2.76
N SER A 52 -30.32 16.77 -3.88
CA SER A 52 -29.70 15.52 -4.34
C SER A 52 -28.22 15.69 -4.64
N GLY A 53 -27.84 16.80 -5.28
CA GLY A 53 -26.44 17.10 -5.56
C GLY A 53 -25.60 17.25 -4.30
N ARG A 54 -26.14 17.88 -3.25
CA ARG A 54 -25.46 18.04 -1.96
C ARG A 54 -25.26 16.70 -1.26
N ASP A 55 -26.27 15.84 -1.28
CA ASP A 55 -26.20 14.50 -0.68
C ASP A 55 -25.21 13.61 -1.42
N THR A 56 -25.19 13.66 -2.75
CA THR A 56 -24.19 12.93 -3.57
C THR A 56 -22.78 13.40 -3.28
N ILE A 57 -22.51 14.72 -3.28
CA ILE A 57 -21.19 15.27 -2.95
C ILE A 57 -20.76 14.79 -1.56
N THR A 58 -21.64 14.90 -0.56
CA THR A 58 -21.33 14.54 0.83
C THR A 58 -21.00 13.06 0.95
N THR A 59 -21.85 12.19 0.40
CA THR A 59 -21.68 10.73 0.47
C THR A 59 -20.40 10.26 -0.22
N VAL A 60 -20.17 10.70 -1.45
CA VAL A 60 -18.98 10.30 -2.21
C VAL A 60 -17.71 10.87 -1.59
N THR A 61 -17.75 12.11 -1.07
CA THR A 61 -16.62 12.70 -0.34
C THR A 61 -16.25 11.82 0.86
N TRP A 62 -17.22 11.43 1.69
CA TRP A 62 -16.96 10.56 2.84
C TRP A 62 -16.37 9.21 2.44
N VAL A 63 -16.95 8.55 1.44
CA VAL A 63 -16.48 7.24 0.97
C VAL A 63 -15.05 7.33 0.41
N THR A 64 -14.77 8.32 -0.44
CA THR A 64 -13.46 8.47 -1.08
C THR A 64 -12.38 8.87 -0.07
N VAL A 65 -12.68 9.76 0.88
CA VAL A 65 -11.75 10.15 1.95
C VAL A 65 -11.48 8.98 2.90
N LEU A 66 -12.52 8.22 3.29
CA LEU A 66 -12.34 7.05 4.15
C LEU A 66 -11.46 5.99 3.47
N LEU A 67 -11.77 5.66 2.21
CA LEU A 67 -10.99 4.68 1.44
C LEU A 67 -9.55 5.17 1.26
N GLY A 68 -9.37 6.44 0.89
CA GLY A 68 -8.04 7.04 0.74
C GLY A 68 -7.22 6.99 2.03
N THR A 69 -7.87 7.25 3.17
CA THR A 69 -7.24 7.16 4.49
C THR A 69 -6.76 5.75 4.81
N VAL A 70 -7.56 4.72 4.50
CA VAL A 70 -7.15 3.32 4.66
C VAL A 70 -5.91 3.01 3.81
N TYR A 71 -5.90 3.42 2.54
CA TYR A 71 -4.72 3.23 1.67
C TYR A 71 -3.48 3.93 2.22
N LEU A 72 -3.60 5.14 2.79
CA LEU A 72 -2.48 5.86 3.41
C LEU A 72 -1.93 5.13 4.64
N PHE A 73 -2.80 4.56 5.50
CA PHE A 73 -2.35 3.77 6.64
C PHE A 73 -1.62 2.49 6.21
N VAL A 74 -2.16 1.78 5.22
CA VAL A 74 -1.51 0.58 4.66
C VAL A 74 -0.18 0.96 4.01
N ALA A 75 -0.12 2.07 3.26
CA ALA A 75 1.12 2.56 2.67
C ALA A 75 2.17 2.89 3.74
N LEU A 76 1.79 3.62 4.79
CA LEU A 76 2.69 3.95 5.89
C LEU A 76 3.25 2.69 6.55
N TRP A 77 2.39 1.71 6.83
CA TRP A 77 2.83 0.43 7.40
C TRP A 77 3.84 -0.30 6.50
N GLY A 78 3.62 -0.31 5.19
CA GLY A 78 4.54 -0.92 4.22
C GLY A 78 5.90 -0.22 4.17
N ILE A 79 5.90 1.12 4.14
CA ILE A 79 7.11 1.96 4.13
C ILE A 79 7.93 1.77 5.42
N LEU A 80 7.26 1.77 6.58
CA LEU A 80 7.93 1.56 7.87
C LEU A 80 8.52 0.15 7.95
N THR A 81 7.77 -0.86 7.50
CA THR A 81 8.25 -2.23 7.43
C THR A 81 9.50 -2.34 6.55
N ALA A 82 9.49 -1.78 5.35
CA ALA A 82 10.64 -1.78 4.44
C ALA A 82 11.85 -1.01 4.98
N SER A 83 11.62 0.08 5.71
CA SER A 83 12.67 0.86 6.37
C SER A 83 13.39 0.06 7.45
N TRP A 84 12.71 -0.87 8.11
CA TRP A 84 13.27 -1.69 9.18
C TRP A 84 13.96 -2.97 8.71
N PHE A 85 14.08 -3.23 7.41
CA PHE A 85 14.76 -4.43 6.90
C PHE A 85 16.24 -4.56 7.30
N GLY A 86 16.87 -3.45 7.70
CA GLY A 86 18.24 -3.46 8.24
C GLY A 86 18.34 -4.06 9.64
N ARG A 87 17.23 -4.14 10.39
CA ARG A 87 17.20 -4.65 11.77
C ARG A 87 17.19 -6.19 11.79
N ASP A 88 17.78 -6.77 12.81
CA ASP A 88 17.86 -8.21 13.06
C ASP A 88 16.60 -8.77 13.75
N SER A 89 15.43 -8.38 13.25
CA SER A 89 14.17 -8.76 13.87
C SER A 89 13.34 -9.69 12.99
N PRO A 90 13.02 -10.91 13.46
CA PRO A 90 12.06 -11.78 12.79
C PRO A 90 10.67 -11.15 12.63
N ARG A 91 10.34 -10.17 13.48
CA ARG A 91 9.05 -9.45 13.44
C ARG A 91 8.92 -8.58 12.20
N VAL A 92 10.02 -8.01 11.69
CA VAL A 92 10.01 -7.18 10.48
C VAL A 92 9.65 -8.04 9.26
N ARG A 93 10.21 -9.25 9.19
CA ARG A 93 9.87 -10.23 8.15
C ARG A 93 8.39 -10.59 8.18
N VAL A 94 7.88 -10.94 9.37
CA VAL A 94 6.46 -11.30 9.55
C VAL A 94 5.56 -10.12 9.18
N SER A 95 5.90 -8.90 9.61
CA SER A 95 5.19 -7.67 9.22
C SER A 95 5.11 -7.52 7.69
N GLY A 96 6.21 -7.78 6.97
CA GLY A 96 6.23 -7.70 5.50
C GLY A 96 5.33 -8.74 4.84
N ILE A 97 5.29 -9.97 5.36
CA ILE A 97 4.41 -11.03 4.86
C ILE A 97 2.94 -10.66 5.11
N VAL A 98 2.59 -10.26 6.33
CA VAL A 98 1.21 -9.89 6.70
C VAL A 98 0.76 -8.67 5.89
N TRP A 99 1.62 -7.67 5.74
CA TRP A 99 1.34 -6.50 4.90
C TRP A 99 1.03 -6.90 3.46
N ALA A 100 1.86 -7.78 2.87
CA ALA A 100 1.64 -8.24 1.50
C ALA A 100 0.35 -9.06 1.37
N SER A 101 -0.03 -9.85 2.39
CA SER A 101 -1.32 -10.54 2.43
C SER A 101 -2.50 -9.57 2.45
N VAL A 102 -2.39 -8.41 3.11
CA VAL A 102 -3.41 -7.34 3.09
C VAL A 102 -3.38 -6.58 1.76
N ALA A 103 -2.22 -6.40 1.15
CA ALA A 103 -2.07 -5.71 -0.14
C ALA A 103 -2.70 -6.48 -1.32
N ILE A 104 -2.70 -7.82 -1.28
CA ILE A 104 -3.31 -8.66 -2.32
C ILE A 104 -4.79 -8.31 -2.59
N PRO A 105 -5.71 -8.36 -1.60
CA PRO A 105 -7.10 -8.01 -1.85
C PRO A 105 -7.29 -6.52 -2.17
N LEU A 106 -6.48 -5.63 -1.59
CA LEU A 106 -6.54 -4.19 -1.88
C LEU A 106 -6.07 -3.83 -3.29
N SER A 107 -5.29 -4.71 -3.94
CA SER A 107 -4.83 -4.52 -5.31
C SER A 107 -5.96 -4.72 -6.34
N LEU A 108 -7.04 -5.45 -6.00
CA LEU A 108 -8.14 -5.80 -6.91
C LEU A 108 -8.93 -4.61 -7.46
N VAL A 109 -8.74 -3.41 -6.89
CA VAL A 109 -9.59 -2.25 -7.16
C VAL A 109 -9.30 -1.57 -8.52
N LEU A 110 -8.14 -1.82 -9.16
CA LEU A 110 -7.73 -1.16 -10.42
C LEU A 110 -7.29 -2.16 -11.51
N TYR A 111 -8.18 -2.51 -12.44
CA TYR A 111 -8.06 -3.66 -13.37
C TYR A 111 -6.73 -3.85 -14.13
N ILE A 112 -6.10 -2.78 -14.66
CA ILE A 112 -4.85 -2.87 -15.44
C ILE A 112 -3.60 -2.82 -14.55
N PHE A 113 -3.59 -1.94 -13.54
CA PHE A 113 -2.50 -1.85 -12.57
C PHE A 113 -2.49 -3.04 -11.60
N PHE A 114 -3.62 -3.73 -11.50
CA PHE A 114 -3.86 -4.88 -10.63
C PHE A 114 -2.88 -6.02 -10.87
N LEU A 115 -2.60 -6.43 -12.11
CA LEU A 115 -1.75 -7.61 -12.34
C LEU A 115 -0.32 -7.38 -11.86
N ILE A 116 0.22 -6.17 -12.07
CA ILE A 116 1.56 -5.80 -11.61
C ILE A 116 1.58 -5.65 -10.09
N ALA A 117 0.57 -4.98 -9.52
CA ALA A 117 0.45 -4.82 -8.08
C ALA A 117 0.33 -6.20 -7.38
N LEU A 118 -0.57 -7.05 -7.86
CA LEU A 118 -0.77 -8.40 -7.36
C LEU A 118 0.52 -9.23 -7.46
N ALA A 119 1.16 -9.25 -8.63
CA ALA A 119 2.41 -9.98 -8.82
C ALA A 119 3.48 -9.50 -7.84
N SER A 120 3.64 -8.18 -7.68
CA SER A 120 4.61 -7.63 -6.73
C SER A 120 4.30 -8.02 -5.27
N ALA A 121 3.02 -8.01 -4.85
CA ALA A 121 2.62 -8.43 -3.51
C ALA A 121 2.92 -9.92 -3.26
N VAL A 122 2.62 -10.78 -4.24
CA VAL A 122 2.97 -12.21 -4.17
C VAL A 122 4.48 -12.42 -4.11
N LEU A 123 5.25 -11.70 -4.93
CA LEU A 123 6.72 -11.78 -4.94
C LEU A 123 7.32 -11.36 -3.60
N ILE A 124 6.76 -10.35 -2.91
CA ILE A 124 7.19 -9.97 -1.56
C ILE A 124 7.04 -11.16 -0.61
N ILE A 125 5.89 -11.84 -0.61
CA ILE A 125 5.66 -13.03 0.23
C ILE A 125 6.68 -14.11 -0.12
N VAL A 126 6.83 -14.45 -1.40
CA VAL A 126 7.73 -15.50 -1.86
C VAL A 126 9.17 -15.21 -1.42
N PHE A 127 9.68 -14.00 -1.68
CA PHE A 127 11.04 -13.63 -1.33
C PHE A 127 11.29 -13.60 0.18
N LEU A 128 10.30 -13.18 0.97
CA LEU A 128 10.40 -13.22 2.43
C LEU A 128 10.24 -14.65 2.98
N ALA A 129 9.51 -15.53 2.31
CA ALA A 129 9.30 -16.91 2.74
C ALA A 129 10.57 -17.77 2.66
N LEU A 130 11.53 -17.41 1.80
CA LEU A 130 12.78 -18.15 1.59
C LEU A 130 13.69 -18.17 2.83
N ASN A 131 14.47 -19.24 2.95
CA ASN A 131 15.39 -19.48 4.07
C ASN A 131 16.45 -18.39 4.21
N GLU A 132 17.02 -17.91 3.09
CA GLU A 132 18.00 -16.82 3.07
C GLU A 132 17.49 -15.55 3.75
N SER A 133 16.22 -15.19 3.51
CA SER A 133 15.56 -14.06 4.17
C SER A 133 15.32 -14.38 5.64
N ALA A 134 14.89 -15.60 5.97
CA ALA A 134 14.67 -16.00 7.35
C ALA A 134 15.95 -15.95 8.20
N GLU A 135 17.09 -16.35 7.63
CA GLU A 135 18.41 -16.26 8.25
C GLU A 135 18.84 -14.80 8.43
N TRP A 136 18.64 -13.96 7.40
CA TRP A 136 18.92 -12.52 7.50
C TRP A 136 18.21 -11.86 8.69
N PHE A 137 16.94 -12.17 8.92
CA PHE A 137 16.19 -11.57 10.03
C PHE A 137 16.43 -12.22 11.40
N ARG A 138 17.20 -13.30 11.48
CA ARG A 138 17.58 -13.98 12.73
C ARG A 138 19.04 -13.76 13.13
N ALA A 139 19.87 -13.32 12.19
CA ALA A 139 21.29 -13.06 12.43
C ALA A 139 21.46 -11.85 13.36
N PRO A 140 22.05 -12.02 14.56
CA PRO A 140 22.28 -10.92 15.48
C PRO A 140 23.09 -9.81 14.80
N ARG A 141 22.62 -8.57 14.89
CA ARG A 141 23.41 -7.39 14.50
C ARG A 141 23.72 -6.65 15.79
N GLU A 142 25.00 -6.46 16.06
CA GLU A 142 25.41 -5.55 17.14
C GLU A 142 25.02 -4.14 16.70
N ASP A 143 24.10 -3.54 17.44
CA ASP A 143 23.60 -2.18 17.26
C ASP A 143 24.62 -1.12 17.68
#